data_AF-A0A139KUQ4-F1
#
_entry.id   AF-A0A139KUQ4-F1
#
_cell.length_a   1.000
_cell.length_b   1.000
_cell.length_c   1.000
_cell.angle_alpha   90.00
_cell.angle_beta   90.00
_cell.angle_gamma   90.00
#
_symmetry.space_group_name_H-M   'P 1'
#
loop_
_entity.id
_entity.type
_entity.pdbx_description
1 polymer ?
#
loop_
_entity_poly.entity_id
_entity_poly.type
_entity_poly.pdbx_seq_one_letter_code
_entity_poly.pdbx_strand_id
1 'polypeptide(L)'
;MAFVKISEQPSLYNDLEKKSVREILEDINTEDQKVALAVQKAIPQIEKLVTQIVPRMKQGGRIFYMGAGTSGRLGVLDASEIPPTFGMPPTLVIGLIAGGDTALRNPVENAEDDMRRGWEELVERNITDKDTVIGIAASGTTPYVIGAMQKAREHGILTGCITSNPDSPMAAEADVPIEMIVGPEYVTGSSRMKSGTGQKMILNMITTSVMIQLGRVKGNKMVNMQLSNQKLVDRGTRMIVEELGLDYGKAKALLLMHGSVKKAVDAYRGVTL
;
A
#
# COMPACT_ATOMS: atom_id res chain seq x y z
N MET A 1 -24.54 -7.94 -16.64
CA MET A 1 -25.28 -6.92 -15.85
C MET A 1 -24.53 -5.61 -15.94
N ALA A 2 -25.21 -4.46 -15.86
CA ALA A 2 -24.52 -3.16 -15.85
C ALA A 2 -23.71 -3.01 -14.56
N PHE A 3 -22.46 -2.58 -14.68
CA PHE A 3 -21.56 -2.28 -13.57
C PHE A 3 -22.18 -1.25 -12.61
N VAL A 4 -22.21 -1.54 -11.31
CA VAL A 4 -22.84 -0.68 -10.29
C VAL A 4 -21.78 0.21 -9.62
N LYS A 5 -21.91 1.52 -9.83
CA LYS A 5 -21.05 2.55 -9.22
C LYS A 5 -21.55 2.94 -7.83
N ILE A 6 -21.33 2.08 -6.82
CA ILE A 6 -21.67 2.35 -5.42
C ILE A 6 -20.96 3.63 -4.92
N SER A 7 -19.71 3.85 -5.32
CA SER A 7 -18.93 5.05 -4.94
C SER A 7 -19.57 6.38 -5.36
N GLU A 8 -20.42 6.37 -6.39
CA GLU A 8 -21.11 7.54 -6.94
C GLU A 8 -22.58 7.63 -6.49
N GLN A 9 -23.07 6.66 -5.72
CA GLN A 9 -24.43 6.71 -5.18
C GLN A 9 -24.57 7.87 -4.19
N PRO A 10 -25.78 8.44 -4.05
CA PRO A 10 -26.05 9.45 -3.05
C PRO A 10 -25.67 8.98 -1.64
N SER A 11 -25.14 9.91 -0.85
CA SER A 11 -24.93 9.71 0.58
C SER A 11 -26.20 9.20 1.28
N LEU A 12 -26.01 8.42 2.34
CA LEU A 12 -27.10 8.01 3.24
C LEU A 12 -27.62 9.16 4.10
N TYR A 13 -26.97 10.32 4.01
CA TYR A 13 -27.28 11.53 4.76
C TYR A 13 -27.63 12.65 3.78
N ASN A 14 -28.50 13.56 4.21
CA ASN A 14 -28.90 14.73 3.43
C ASN A 14 -28.72 16.02 4.24
N ASP A 15 -28.84 17.17 3.58
CA ASP A 15 -28.80 18.50 4.18
C ASP A 15 -27.58 18.70 5.10
N LEU A 16 -26.40 18.22 4.65
CA LEU A 16 -25.18 18.19 5.47
C LEU A 16 -24.77 19.59 5.96
N GLU A 17 -25.08 20.63 5.19
CA GLU A 17 -24.81 22.02 5.49
C GLU A 17 -25.68 22.59 6.63
N LYS A 18 -26.77 21.90 6.97
CA LYS A 18 -27.69 22.30 8.06
C LYS A 18 -27.38 21.61 9.39
N LYS A 19 -26.52 20.59 9.38
CA LYS A 19 -26.13 19.85 10.58
C LYS A 19 -25.18 20.67 11.45
N SER A 20 -25.24 20.45 12.75
CA SER A 20 -24.20 20.96 13.65
C SER A 20 -22.86 20.29 13.34
N VAL A 21 -21.76 20.97 13.68
CA VAL A 21 -20.41 20.42 13.53
C VAL A 21 -20.27 19.07 14.25
N ARG A 22 -20.91 18.91 15.41
CA ARG A 22 -20.87 17.66 16.17
C ARG A 22 -21.53 16.51 15.42
N GLU A 23 -22.74 16.71 14.89
CA GLU A 23 -23.46 15.69 14.11
C GLU A 23 -22.64 15.28 12.88
N ILE A 24 -22.04 16.24 12.17
CA ILE A 24 -21.18 15.95 11.02
C ILE A 24 -20.02 15.02 11.42
N LEU A 25 -19.35 15.29 12.54
CA LEU A 25 -18.21 14.49 13.00
C LEU A 25 -18.64 13.09 13.47
N GLU A 26 -19.77 12.98 14.17
CA GLU A 26 -20.32 11.69 14.63
C GLU A 26 -20.80 10.83 13.44
N ASP A 27 -21.40 11.44 12.42
CA ASP A 27 -21.82 10.75 11.20
C ASP A 27 -20.62 10.24 10.38
N ILE A 28 -19.60 11.09 10.18
CA ILE A 28 -18.35 10.68 9.52
C ILE A 28 -17.72 9.49 10.26
N ASN A 29 -17.63 9.56 11.60
CA ASN A 29 -17.08 8.45 12.38
C ASN A 29 -17.91 7.17 12.26
N THR A 30 -19.24 7.28 12.21
CA THR A 30 -20.14 6.15 12.01
C THR A 30 -19.89 5.47 10.66
N GLU A 31 -19.65 6.25 9.60
CA GLU A 31 -19.26 5.73 8.30
C GLU A 31 -17.85 5.10 8.32
N ASP A 32 -16.88 5.71 8.99
CA ASP A 32 -15.51 5.20 9.09
C ASP A 32 -15.43 3.81 9.76
N GLN A 33 -16.30 3.53 10.74
CA GLN A 33 -16.36 2.22 11.40
C GLN A 33 -16.67 1.07 10.42
N LYS A 34 -17.38 1.35 9.32
CA LYS A 34 -17.73 0.36 8.29
C LYS A 34 -16.51 -0.09 7.47
N VAL A 35 -15.46 0.73 7.42
CA VAL A 35 -14.26 0.47 6.60
C VAL A 35 -13.54 -0.78 7.08
N ALA A 36 -13.32 -0.92 8.39
CA ALA A 36 -12.63 -2.08 8.94
C ALA A 36 -13.37 -3.40 8.64
N LEU A 37 -14.71 -3.37 8.66
CA LEU A 37 -15.55 -4.51 8.32
C LEU A 37 -15.48 -4.86 6.82
N ALA A 38 -15.41 -3.86 5.95
CA ALA A 38 -15.22 -4.08 4.51
C ALA A 38 -13.83 -4.68 4.21
N VAL A 39 -12.77 -4.16 4.86
CA VAL A 39 -11.41 -4.70 4.73
C VAL A 39 -11.33 -6.13 5.27
N GLN A 40 -12.00 -6.43 6.39
CA GLN A 40 -12.06 -7.79 6.94
C GLN A 40 -12.59 -8.80 5.90
N LYS A 41 -13.65 -8.44 5.16
CA LYS A 41 -14.22 -9.29 4.12
C LYS A 41 -13.28 -9.51 2.93
N ALA A 42 -12.36 -8.58 2.69
CA ALA A 42 -11.38 -8.64 1.60
C ALA A 42 -10.12 -9.47 1.92
N ILE A 43 -9.94 -9.89 3.19
CA ILE A 43 -8.75 -10.65 3.63
C ILE A 43 -8.42 -11.86 2.75
N PRO A 44 -9.37 -12.72 2.32
CA PRO A 44 -9.04 -13.88 1.48
C PRO A 44 -8.37 -13.49 0.15
N GLN A 45 -8.78 -12.39 -0.47
CA GLN A 45 -8.19 -11.89 -1.71
C GLN A 45 -6.84 -11.22 -1.44
N ILE A 46 -6.69 -10.51 -0.32
CA ILE A 46 -5.40 -9.96 0.13
C ILE A 46 -4.39 -11.10 0.34
N GLU A 47 -4.79 -12.17 1.02
CA GLU A 47 -3.98 -13.37 1.22
C GLU A 47 -3.59 -14.01 -0.12
N LYS A 48 -4.55 -14.20 -1.03
CA LYS A 48 -4.30 -14.73 -2.37
C LYS A 48 -3.28 -13.89 -3.16
N LEU A 49 -3.31 -12.58 -3.00
CA LEU A 49 -2.34 -11.70 -3.65
C LEU A 49 -0.95 -11.79 -2.99
N VAL A 50 -0.88 -11.67 -1.66
CA VAL A 50 0.37 -11.73 -0.89
C VAL A 50 1.11 -13.06 -1.11
N THR A 51 0.40 -14.18 -1.09
CA THR A 51 0.97 -15.53 -1.30
C THR A 51 1.61 -15.68 -2.69
N GLN A 52 1.16 -14.91 -3.68
CA GLN A 52 1.74 -14.87 -5.02
C GLN A 52 2.88 -13.85 -5.17
N ILE A 53 2.84 -12.74 -4.41
CA ILE A 53 3.89 -11.72 -4.40
C ILE A 53 5.17 -12.24 -3.74
N VAL A 54 5.06 -12.92 -2.61
CA VAL A 54 6.22 -13.38 -1.82
C VAL A 54 7.24 -14.21 -2.64
N PRO A 55 6.85 -15.28 -3.36
CA PRO A 55 7.80 -16.06 -4.15
C PRO A 55 8.42 -15.25 -5.30
N ARG A 56 7.67 -14.32 -5.89
CA ARG A 56 8.16 -13.42 -6.94
C ARG A 56 9.22 -12.45 -6.45
N MET A 57 8.99 -11.82 -5.30
CA MET A 57 9.99 -10.93 -4.68
C MET A 57 11.25 -11.68 -4.24
N LYS A 58 11.14 -12.94 -3.81
CA LYS A 58 12.31 -13.80 -3.53
C LYS A 58 13.17 -14.06 -4.78
N GLN A 59 12.59 -13.94 -5.98
CA GLN A 59 13.29 -14.12 -7.26
C GLN A 59 13.78 -12.79 -7.87
N GLY A 60 13.68 -11.68 -7.12
CA GLY A 60 14.07 -10.34 -7.54
C GLY A 60 12.94 -9.47 -8.10
N GLY A 61 11.69 -9.93 -8.03
CA GLY A 61 10.52 -9.16 -8.41
C GLY A 61 10.24 -7.97 -7.49
N ARG A 62 9.49 -6.99 -8.01
CA ARG A 62 9.09 -5.75 -7.33
C ARG A 62 7.56 -5.63 -7.30
N ILE A 63 7.06 -4.73 -6.46
CA ILE A 63 5.66 -4.31 -6.43
C ILE A 63 5.54 -2.91 -7.04
N PHE A 64 4.63 -2.75 -8.00
CA PHE A 64 4.24 -1.47 -8.56
C PHE A 64 2.79 -1.16 -8.16
N TYR A 65 2.59 -0.12 -7.35
CA TYR A 65 1.28 0.47 -7.12
C TYR A 65 0.98 1.49 -8.20
N MET A 66 -0.23 1.48 -8.74
CA MET A 66 -0.65 2.42 -9.78
C MET A 66 -2.01 3.02 -9.44
N GLY A 67 -2.13 4.34 -9.48
CA GLY A 67 -3.40 5.01 -9.27
C GLY A 67 -3.40 6.46 -9.72
N ALA A 68 -4.56 7.09 -9.70
CA ALA A 68 -4.72 8.54 -9.87
C ALA A 68 -5.16 9.19 -8.56
N GLY A 69 -4.94 10.51 -8.45
CA GLY A 69 -5.41 11.31 -7.31
C GLY A 69 -5.09 10.68 -5.95
N THR A 70 -6.10 10.52 -5.09
CA THR A 70 -5.92 9.94 -3.75
C THR A 70 -5.36 8.52 -3.80
N SER A 71 -5.84 7.67 -4.70
CA SER A 71 -5.40 6.29 -4.81
C SER A 71 -3.92 6.18 -5.18
N GLY A 72 -3.45 6.98 -6.15
CA GLY A 72 -2.03 7.06 -6.49
C GLY A 72 -1.17 7.58 -5.33
N ARG A 73 -1.64 8.63 -4.62
CA ARG A 73 -0.94 9.17 -3.44
C ARG A 73 -0.80 8.14 -2.32
N LEU A 74 -1.82 7.32 -2.08
CA LEU A 74 -1.77 6.26 -1.08
C LEU A 74 -0.78 5.15 -1.46
N GLY A 75 -0.70 4.79 -2.74
CA GLY A 75 0.33 3.88 -3.24
C GLY A 75 1.75 4.42 -3.03
N VAL A 76 1.97 5.70 -3.33
CA VAL A 76 3.27 6.38 -3.07
C VAL A 76 3.58 6.45 -1.57
N LEU A 77 2.58 6.74 -0.73
CA LEU A 77 2.72 6.77 0.72
C LEU A 77 3.22 5.41 1.25
N ASP A 78 2.51 4.32 0.93
CA ASP A 78 2.89 2.97 1.40
C ASP A 78 4.30 2.58 0.93
N ALA A 79 4.61 2.81 -0.36
CA ALA A 79 5.93 2.55 -0.93
C ALA A 79 7.05 3.32 -0.21
N SER A 80 6.81 4.59 0.14
CA SER A 80 7.80 5.45 0.81
C SER A 80 8.15 4.99 2.23
N GLU A 81 7.26 4.23 2.88
CA GLU A 81 7.46 3.71 4.23
C GLU A 81 8.26 2.40 4.26
N ILE A 82 8.44 1.74 3.11
CA ILE A 82 9.15 0.46 3.02
C ILE A 82 10.65 0.57 3.36
N PRO A 83 11.42 1.52 2.82
CA PRO A 83 12.82 1.66 3.17
C PRO A 83 13.08 1.93 4.66
N PRO A 84 12.45 2.93 5.32
CA PRO A 84 12.76 3.20 6.73
C PRO A 84 12.26 2.10 7.67
N THR A 85 11.12 1.46 7.36
CA THR A 85 10.48 0.46 8.23
C THR A 85 11.16 -0.90 8.15
N PHE A 86 11.43 -1.37 6.93
CA PHE A 86 11.91 -2.74 6.68
C PHE A 86 13.36 -2.79 6.19
N GLY A 87 14.03 -1.65 6.01
CA GLY A 87 15.42 -1.58 5.55
C GLY A 87 15.62 -2.06 4.13
N MET A 88 14.59 -1.92 3.29
CA MET A 88 14.59 -2.38 1.90
C MET A 88 14.98 -1.24 0.95
N PRO A 89 15.55 -1.53 -0.24
CA PRO A 89 15.78 -0.51 -1.26
C PRO A 89 14.46 0.17 -1.69
N PRO A 90 14.48 1.47 -2.04
CA PRO A 90 13.30 2.19 -2.54
C PRO A 90 12.86 1.73 -3.94
N THR A 91 13.58 0.78 -4.54
CA THR A 91 13.32 0.21 -5.86
C THR A 91 12.46 -1.06 -5.82
N LEU A 92 12.12 -1.59 -4.63
CA LEU A 92 11.37 -2.84 -4.51
C LEU A 92 9.86 -2.67 -4.41
N VAL A 93 9.40 -1.57 -3.85
CA VAL A 93 7.98 -1.20 -3.81
C VAL A 93 7.90 0.23 -4.32
N ILE A 94 7.19 0.43 -5.43
CA ILE A 94 7.19 1.67 -6.20
C ILE A 94 5.75 2.13 -6.35
N GLY A 95 5.46 3.38 -5.94
CA GLY A 95 4.18 4.02 -6.22
C GLY A 95 4.27 4.88 -7.48
N LEU A 96 3.38 4.63 -8.43
CA LEU A 96 3.16 5.45 -9.62
C LEU A 96 1.82 6.16 -9.53
N ILE A 97 1.83 7.44 -9.86
CA ILE A 97 0.66 8.30 -9.84
C ILE A 97 0.47 8.93 -11.22
N ALA A 98 -0.74 8.84 -11.75
CA ALA A 98 -1.12 9.51 -12.98
C ALA A 98 -0.82 11.01 -12.89
N GLY A 99 -0.04 11.54 -13.85
CA GLY A 99 0.43 12.94 -13.84
C GLY A 99 1.78 13.16 -13.15
N GLY A 100 2.43 12.09 -12.67
CA GLY A 100 3.78 12.12 -12.11
C GLY A 100 3.90 12.90 -10.80
N ASP A 101 5.12 13.32 -10.45
CA ASP A 101 5.41 13.96 -9.15
C ASP A 101 4.58 15.21 -8.86
N THR A 102 4.20 15.97 -9.90
CA THR A 102 3.28 17.12 -9.77
C THR A 102 1.96 16.71 -9.12
N ALA A 103 1.45 15.52 -9.45
CA ALA A 103 0.19 14.99 -8.97
C ALA A 103 0.20 14.68 -7.46
N LEU A 104 1.38 14.59 -6.82
CA LEU A 104 1.50 14.36 -5.38
C LEU A 104 0.90 15.50 -4.57
N ARG A 105 1.02 16.74 -5.05
CA ARG A 105 0.56 17.93 -4.34
C ARG A 105 -0.58 18.66 -5.03
N ASN A 106 -0.68 18.53 -6.36
CA ASN A 106 -1.69 19.21 -7.16
C ASN A 106 -2.50 18.19 -7.96
N PRO A 107 -3.76 18.47 -8.33
CA PRO A 107 -4.43 17.71 -9.38
C PRO A 107 -3.75 17.98 -10.73
N VAL A 108 -3.72 16.98 -11.60
CA VAL A 108 -3.29 17.12 -13.00
C VAL A 108 -4.48 16.68 -13.86
N GLU A 109 -5.06 17.62 -14.60
CA GLU A 109 -6.25 17.36 -15.41
C GLU A 109 -5.96 16.31 -16.50
N ASN A 110 -6.94 15.42 -16.74
CA ASN A 110 -6.93 14.37 -17.77
C ASN A 110 -5.81 13.33 -17.67
N ALA A 111 -4.93 13.40 -16.66
CA ALA A 111 -3.85 12.42 -16.50
C ALA A 111 -4.38 11.00 -16.24
N GLU A 112 -5.55 10.89 -15.63
CA GLU A 112 -6.17 9.60 -15.32
C GLU A 112 -6.85 8.93 -16.53
N ASP A 113 -7.10 9.69 -17.60
CA ASP A 113 -7.82 9.24 -18.80
C ASP A 113 -6.88 8.63 -19.87
N ASP A 114 -5.57 8.76 -19.73
CA ASP A 114 -4.60 8.18 -20.67
C ASP A 114 -4.35 6.69 -20.39
N MET A 115 -5.00 5.80 -21.15
CA MET A 115 -4.81 4.34 -21.02
C MET A 115 -3.39 3.85 -21.32
N ARG A 116 -2.58 4.59 -22.08
CA ARG A 116 -1.26 4.12 -22.51
C ARG A 116 -0.18 4.49 -21.52
N ARG A 117 -0.30 5.68 -20.91
CA ARG A 117 0.78 6.27 -20.10
C ARG A 117 1.22 5.37 -18.95
N GLY A 118 0.29 4.68 -18.29
CA GLY A 118 0.64 3.79 -17.18
C GLY A 118 1.55 2.64 -17.62
N TRP A 119 1.30 2.02 -18.77
CA TRP A 119 2.17 0.98 -19.31
C TRP A 119 3.55 1.53 -19.70
N GLU A 120 3.60 2.70 -20.34
CA GLU A 120 4.86 3.36 -20.71
C GLU A 120 5.76 3.58 -19.48
N GLU A 121 5.19 4.03 -18.36
CA GLU A 121 5.95 4.23 -17.11
C GLU A 121 6.48 2.94 -16.49
N LEU A 122 5.77 1.82 -16.66
CA LEU A 122 6.27 0.51 -16.24
C LEU A 122 7.43 0.05 -17.14
N VAL A 123 7.34 0.27 -18.45
CA VAL A 123 8.41 -0.03 -19.41
C VAL A 123 9.64 0.83 -19.15
N GLU A 124 9.48 2.13 -18.91
CA GLU A 124 10.56 3.06 -18.51
C GLU A 124 11.32 2.57 -17.26
N ARG A 125 10.64 1.79 -16.40
CA ARG A 125 11.21 1.19 -15.18
C ARG A 125 11.67 -0.25 -15.35
N ASN A 126 11.77 -0.72 -16.59
CA ASN A 126 12.20 -2.07 -16.96
C ASN A 126 11.37 -3.15 -16.24
N ILE A 127 10.04 -3.06 -16.31
CA ILE A 127 9.16 -4.10 -15.74
C ILE A 127 9.44 -5.48 -16.33
N THR A 128 9.31 -6.51 -15.51
CA THR A 128 9.57 -7.92 -15.83
C THR A 128 8.42 -8.82 -15.37
N ASP A 129 8.36 -10.04 -15.88
CA ASP A 129 7.41 -11.10 -15.51
C ASP A 129 7.46 -11.51 -14.03
N LYS A 130 8.55 -11.16 -13.33
CA LYS A 130 8.68 -11.35 -11.88
C LYS A 130 8.01 -10.26 -11.06
N ASP A 131 7.68 -9.12 -11.66
CA ASP A 131 7.07 -8.01 -10.94
C ASP A 131 5.58 -8.27 -10.66
N THR A 132 4.96 -7.40 -9.88
CA THR A 132 3.52 -7.40 -9.63
C THR A 132 2.99 -5.98 -9.79
N VAL A 133 1.92 -5.82 -10.56
CA VAL A 133 1.22 -4.55 -10.76
C VAL A 133 -0.08 -4.56 -9.96
N ILE A 134 -0.26 -3.58 -9.09
CA ILE A 134 -1.45 -3.43 -8.26
C ILE A 134 -2.13 -2.10 -8.60
N GLY A 135 -3.25 -2.20 -9.30
CA GLY A 135 -4.08 -1.05 -9.64
C GLY A 135 -4.96 -0.59 -8.48
N ILE A 136 -5.05 0.70 -8.25
CA ILE A 136 -5.80 1.30 -7.15
C ILE A 136 -6.73 2.36 -7.72
N ALA A 137 -8.03 2.09 -7.67
CA ALA A 137 -9.06 3.03 -8.07
C ALA A 137 -10.37 2.73 -7.33
N ALA A 138 -10.85 3.68 -6.53
CA ALA A 138 -12.10 3.52 -5.79
C ALA A 138 -13.28 3.27 -6.74
N SER A 139 -13.34 4.00 -7.85
CA SER A 139 -14.35 3.83 -8.90
C SER A 139 -14.22 2.50 -9.64
N GLY A 140 -13.01 1.93 -9.74
CA GLY A 140 -12.74 0.75 -10.56
C GLY A 140 -12.78 1.00 -12.07
N THR A 141 -12.80 2.27 -12.51
CA THR A 141 -12.95 2.63 -13.94
C THR A 141 -11.82 3.50 -14.49
N THR A 142 -10.75 3.75 -13.73
CA THR A 142 -9.69 4.69 -14.12
C THR A 142 -8.85 4.18 -15.31
N PRO A 143 -8.91 4.83 -16.49
CA PRO A 143 -8.26 4.34 -17.71
C PRO A 143 -6.74 4.13 -17.60
N TYR A 144 -6.00 5.06 -16.98
CA TYR A 144 -4.55 4.95 -16.73
C TYR A 144 -4.17 3.64 -16.03
N VAL A 145 -4.98 3.23 -15.06
CA VAL A 145 -4.74 2.01 -14.28
C VAL A 145 -5.13 0.76 -15.08
N ILE A 146 -6.30 0.80 -15.72
CA ILE A 146 -6.84 -0.31 -16.50
C ILE A 146 -5.89 -0.68 -17.64
N GLY A 147 -5.43 0.31 -18.43
CA GLY A 147 -4.55 0.05 -19.57
C GLY A 147 -3.20 -0.51 -19.15
N ALA A 148 -2.63 -0.04 -18.03
CA ALA A 148 -1.40 -0.60 -17.47
C ALA A 148 -1.57 -2.05 -17.02
N MET A 149 -2.68 -2.37 -16.34
CA MET A 149 -2.99 -3.72 -15.88
C MET A 149 -3.23 -4.70 -17.04
N GLN A 150 -4.02 -4.28 -18.04
CA GLN A 150 -4.26 -5.06 -19.26
C GLN A 150 -2.93 -5.45 -19.91
N LYS A 151 -2.04 -4.47 -20.13
CA LYS A 151 -0.73 -4.73 -20.74
C LYS A 151 0.18 -5.57 -19.86
N ALA A 152 0.19 -5.36 -18.55
CA ALA A 152 0.96 -6.18 -17.63
C ALA A 152 0.55 -7.66 -17.72
N ARG A 153 -0.76 -7.93 -17.73
CA ARG A 153 -1.32 -9.27 -17.84
C ARG A 153 -1.02 -9.94 -19.18
N GLU A 154 -1.11 -9.19 -20.30
CA GLU A 154 -0.70 -9.68 -21.63
C GLU A 154 0.77 -10.16 -21.65
N HIS A 155 1.63 -9.58 -20.80
CA HIS A 155 3.05 -9.94 -20.68
C HIS A 155 3.33 -10.97 -19.55
N GLY A 156 2.29 -11.59 -18.98
CA GLY A 156 2.43 -12.60 -17.95
C GLY A 156 2.83 -12.07 -16.57
N ILE A 157 2.75 -10.75 -16.36
CA ILE A 157 3.03 -10.10 -15.08
C ILE A 157 1.81 -10.26 -14.19
N LEU A 158 2.02 -10.60 -12.91
CA LEU A 158 0.92 -10.74 -11.96
C LEU A 158 0.20 -9.41 -11.76
N THR A 159 -1.14 -9.42 -11.90
CA THR A 159 -1.96 -8.24 -11.61
C THR A 159 -2.89 -8.44 -10.43
N GLY A 160 -2.96 -7.42 -9.57
CA GLY A 160 -3.99 -7.28 -8.54
C GLY A 160 -4.67 -5.93 -8.65
N CYS A 161 -5.84 -5.77 -8.03
CA CYS A 161 -6.45 -4.45 -7.92
C CYS A 161 -7.15 -4.22 -6.58
N ILE A 162 -7.34 -2.96 -6.20
CA ILE A 162 -8.13 -2.54 -5.04
C ILE A 162 -9.20 -1.55 -5.50
N THR A 163 -10.48 -1.91 -5.34
CA THR A 163 -11.62 -1.08 -5.76
C THR A 163 -12.75 -1.11 -4.73
N SER A 164 -13.63 -0.10 -4.76
CA SER A 164 -14.79 0.00 -3.87
C SER A 164 -16.12 -0.38 -4.55
N ASN A 165 -16.08 -0.76 -5.83
CA ASN A 165 -17.25 -1.17 -6.60
C ASN A 165 -17.09 -2.63 -7.06
N PRO A 166 -18.13 -3.47 -6.93
CA PRO A 166 -18.06 -4.86 -7.36
C PRO A 166 -18.09 -4.96 -8.89
N ASP A 167 -17.50 -6.02 -9.44
CA ASP A 167 -17.49 -6.36 -10.86
C ASP A 167 -17.01 -5.20 -11.75
N SER A 168 -16.05 -4.43 -11.24
CA SER A 168 -15.56 -3.24 -11.95
C SER A 168 -14.72 -3.61 -13.19
N PRO A 169 -14.64 -2.71 -14.19
CA PRO A 169 -13.74 -2.88 -15.33
C PRO A 169 -12.29 -3.20 -14.91
N MET A 170 -11.78 -2.53 -13.87
CA MET A 170 -10.45 -2.82 -13.33
C MET A 170 -10.35 -4.22 -12.69
N ALA A 171 -11.41 -4.69 -12.01
CA ALA A 171 -11.44 -6.02 -11.43
C ALA A 171 -11.40 -7.14 -12.49
N ALA A 172 -12.02 -6.92 -13.65
CA ALA A 172 -11.98 -7.86 -14.78
C ALA A 172 -10.56 -8.04 -15.37
N GLU A 173 -9.69 -7.04 -15.18
CA GLU A 173 -8.31 -7.03 -15.67
C GLU A 173 -7.27 -7.49 -14.64
N ALA A 174 -7.73 -7.86 -13.43
CA ALA A 174 -6.88 -8.34 -12.34
C ALA A 174 -6.88 -9.88 -12.27
N ASP A 175 -5.72 -10.50 -12.06
CA ASP A 175 -5.65 -11.92 -11.65
C ASP A 175 -6.18 -12.12 -10.21
N VAL A 176 -6.02 -11.09 -9.37
CA VAL A 176 -6.54 -11.04 -8.00
C VAL A 176 -7.26 -9.72 -7.73
N PRO A 177 -8.59 -9.65 -7.97
CA PRO A 177 -9.38 -8.48 -7.60
C PRO A 177 -9.64 -8.44 -6.09
N ILE A 178 -9.35 -7.30 -5.46
CA ILE A 178 -9.68 -7.00 -4.05
C ILE A 178 -10.80 -5.95 -4.06
N GLU A 179 -12.03 -6.43 -3.83
CA GLU A 179 -13.24 -5.60 -3.86
C GLU A 179 -13.68 -5.25 -2.44
N MET A 180 -13.41 -4.02 -2.04
CA MET A 180 -13.65 -3.51 -0.69
C MET A 180 -14.88 -2.61 -0.68
N ILE A 181 -16.05 -3.22 -0.59
CA ILE A 181 -17.32 -2.50 -0.71
C ILE A 181 -17.64 -1.75 0.59
N VAL A 182 -17.40 -0.44 0.59
CA VAL A 182 -17.60 0.47 1.74
C VAL A 182 -18.94 1.21 1.73
N GLY A 183 -19.75 1.04 0.68
CA GLY A 183 -21.01 1.76 0.47
C GLY A 183 -20.82 3.20 -0.04
N PRO A 184 -21.91 3.97 -0.21
CA PRO A 184 -21.86 5.37 -0.63
C PRO A 184 -21.06 6.22 0.35
N GLU A 185 -20.30 7.21 -0.15
CA GLU A 185 -19.49 8.10 0.70
C GLU A 185 -20.35 9.11 1.48
N TYR A 186 -19.86 9.60 2.63
CA TYR A 186 -20.59 10.59 3.44
C TYR A 186 -20.90 11.87 2.66
N VAL A 187 -19.92 12.34 1.87
CA VAL A 187 -20.13 13.31 0.79
C VAL A 187 -20.14 12.52 -0.52
N THR A 188 -21.25 12.57 -1.27
CA THR A 188 -21.43 11.85 -2.54
C THR A 188 -20.21 11.99 -3.45
N GLY A 189 -19.65 10.86 -3.91
CA GLY A 189 -18.49 10.83 -4.80
C GLY A 189 -17.13 11.15 -4.15
N SER A 190 -17.08 11.57 -2.87
CA SER A 190 -15.83 11.91 -2.18
C SER A 190 -15.08 10.67 -1.70
N SER A 191 -14.62 9.84 -2.64
CA SER A 191 -13.91 8.58 -2.40
C SER A 191 -12.56 8.72 -1.66
N ARG A 192 -12.06 9.94 -1.45
CA ARG A 192 -10.93 10.18 -0.54
C ARG A 192 -11.22 9.82 0.93
N MET A 193 -12.50 9.59 1.27
CA MET A 193 -12.97 9.25 2.62
C MET A 193 -12.86 7.74 2.86
N LYS A 194 -13.99 6.99 2.90
CA LYS A 194 -13.95 5.58 3.29
C LYS A 194 -13.13 4.72 2.34
N SER A 195 -13.30 4.94 1.03
CA SER A 195 -12.55 4.19 0.01
C SER A 195 -11.04 4.40 0.16
N GLY A 196 -10.59 5.64 0.35
CA GLY A 196 -9.19 5.96 0.62
C GLY A 196 -8.67 5.34 1.92
N THR A 197 -9.42 5.43 3.02
CA THR A 197 -9.05 4.82 4.30
C THR A 197 -8.86 3.31 4.16
N GLY A 198 -9.79 2.64 3.49
CA GLY A 198 -9.72 1.20 3.30
C GLY A 198 -8.61 0.78 2.33
N GLN A 199 -8.36 1.55 1.27
CA GLN A 199 -7.18 1.36 0.40
C GLN A 199 -5.89 1.41 1.22
N LYS A 200 -5.72 2.41 2.10
CA LYS A 200 -4.57 2.50 3.00
C LYS A 200 -4.39 1.23 3.84
N MET A 201 -5.48 0.76 4.47
CA MET A 201 -5.45 -0.44 5.30
C MET A 201 -4.99 -1.67 4.50
N ILE A 202 -5.51 -1.84 3.29
CA ILE A 202 -5.16 -2.96 2.41
C ILE A 202 -3.70 -2.88 1.95
N LEU A 203 -3.23 -1.70 1.52
CA LEU A 203 -1.83 -1.51 1.12
C LEU A 203 -0.87 -1.87 2.25
N ASN A 204 -1.15 -1.37 3.47
CA ASN A 204 -0.36 -1.70 4.64
C ASN A 204 -0.37 -3.21 4.96
N MET A 205 -1.53 -3.89 4.79
CA MET A 205 -1.62 -5.34 4.96
C MET A 205 -0.77 -6.08 3.93
N ILE A 206 -0.77 -5.65 2.66
CA ILE A 206 0.00 -6.28 1.58
C ILE A 206 1.50 -6.17 1.88
N THR A 207 2.03 -4.96 2.01
CA THR A 207 3.49 -4.78 2.18
C THR A 207 3.98 -5.30 3.52
N THR A 208 3.25 -5.08 4.61
CA THR A 208 3.66 -5.61 5.92
C THR A 208 3.73 -7.13 5.91
N SER A 209 2.70 -7.80 5.36
CA SER A 209 2.67 -9.27 5.26
C SER A 209 3.81 -9.79 4.38
N VAL A 210 4.04 -9.16 3.22
CA VAL A 210 5.15 -9.53 2.33
C VAL A 210 6.49 -9.37 3.03
N MET A 211 6.74 -8.25 3.70
CA MET A 211 8.02 -7.99 4.38
C MET A 211 8.25 -8.92 5.57
N ILE A 212 7.20 -9.32 6.29
CA ILE A 212 7.27 -10.37 7.31
C ILE A 212 7.69 -11.71 6.68
N GLN A 213 7.05 -12.11 5.58
CA GLN A 213 7.37 -13.36 4.85
C GLN A 213 8.76 -13.36 4.20
N LEU A 214 9.34 -12.17 3.97
CA LEU A 214 10.74 -11.99 3.56
C LEU A 214 11.73 -11.90 4.73
N GLY A 215 11.28 -12.16 5.97
CA GLY A 215 12.13 -12.20 7.16
C GLY A 215 12.62 -10.82 7.63
N ARG A 216 11.92 -9.74 7.28
CA ARG A 216 12.33 -8.37 7.66
C ARG A 216 11.92 -8.01 9.09
N VAL A 217 11.06 -8.80 9.70
CA VAL A 217 10.54 -8.66 11.07
C VAL A 217 10.88 -9.91 11.90
N LYS A 218 11.20 -9.74 13.18
CA LYS A 218 11.40 -10.86 14.13
C LYS A 218 10.43 -10.70 15.30
N GLY A 219 9.57 -11.70 15.52
CA GLY A 219 8.45 -11.55 16.45
C GLY A 219 7.57 -10.37 16.00
N ASN A 220 7.45 -9.35 16.84
CA ASN A 220 6.76 -8.10 16.53
C ASN A 220 7.72 -6.89 16.36
N LYS A 221 9.03 -7.12 16.16
CA LYS A 221 10.06 -6.08 16.15
C LYS A 221 10.62 -5.82 14.75
N MET A 222 10.73 -4.54 14.39
CA MET A 222 11.36 -4.04 13.15
C MET A 222 12.89 -4.12 13.22
N VAL A 223 13.43 -5.34 13.15
CA VAL A 223 14.87 -5.59 13.34
C VAL A 223 15.76 -5.09 12.19
N ASN A 224 15.17 -4.72 11.06
CA ASN A 224 15.86 -4.18 9.89
C ASN A 224 15.59 -2.69 9.63
N MET A 225 15.00 -1.94 10.57
CA MET A 225 14.72 -0.52 10.36
C MET A 225 15.99 0.30 10.08
N GLN A 226 15.88 1.33 9.25
CA GLN A 226 16.99 2.26 8.99
C GLN A 226 17.14 3.26 10.15
N LEU A 227 18.38 3.54 10.53
CA LEU A 227 18.71 4.44 11.64
C LEU A 227 18.74 5.91 11.18
N SER A 228 17.63 6.41 10.64
CA SER A 228 17.57 7.74 9.99
C SER A 228 17.41 8.92 10.95
N ASN A 229 17.10 8.68 12.23
CA ASN A 229 16.96 9.72 13.24
C ASN A 229 17.21 9.20 14.66
N GLN A 230 17.36 10.11 15.62
CA GLN A 230 17.70 9.79 17.01
C GLN A 230 16.66 8.88 17.69
N LYS A 231 15.37 9.01 17.35
CA LYS A 231 14.29 8.15 17.87
C LYS A 231 14.45 6.71 17.41
N LEU A 232 14.86 6.48 16.16
CA LEU A 232 15.09 5.13 15.62
C LEU A 232 16.38 4.51 16.18
N VAL A 233 17.42 5.32 16.41
CA VAL A 233 18.63 4.87 17.11
C VAL A 233 18.32 4.44 18.55
N ASP A 234 17.54 5.23 19.31
CA ASP A 234 17.14 4.86 20.67
C ASP A 234 16.31 3.57 20.68
N ARG A 235 15.31 3.48 19.80
CA ARG A 235 14.48 2.27 19.65
C ARG A 235 15.32 1.03 19.34
N GLY A 236 16.23 1.12 18.37
CA GLY A 236 17.09 0.01 18.00
C GLY A 236 18.01 -0.41 19.14
N THR A 237 18.54 0.57 19.90
CA THR A 237 19.40 0.31 21.06
C THR A 237 18.63 -0.46 22.12
N ARG A 238 17.40 -0.04 22.46
CA ARG A 238 16.53 -0.74 23.42
C ARG A 238 16.22 -2.17 22.99
N MET A 239 15.99 -2.41 21.69
CA MET A 239 15.76 -3.77 21.19
C MET A 239 16.97 -4.69 21.41
N ILE A 240 18.19 -4.17 21.23
CA ILE A 240 19.42 -4.94 21.49
C ILE A 240 19.64 -5.18 22.99
N VAL A 241 19.39 -4.16 23.83
CA VAL A 241 19.45 -4.30 25.29
C VAL A 241 18.51 -5.43 25.75
N GLU A 242 17.27 -5.42 25.28
CA GLU A 242 16.27 -6.43 25.63
C GLU A 242 16.65 -7.84 25.13
N GLU A 243 17.21 -7.94 23.92
CA GLU A 243 17.53 -9.23 23.28
C GLU A 243 18.85 -9.85 23.76
N LEU A 244 19.83 -9.04 24.16
CA LEU A 244 21.19 -9.49 24.52
C LEU A 244 21.57 -9.24 25.99
N GLY A 245 20.76 -8.49 26.75
CA GLY A 245 21.07 -8.14 28.14
C GLY A 245 22.27 -7.21 28.29
N LEU A 246 22.65 -6.48 27.24
CA LEU A 246 23.78 -5.55 27.25
C LEU A 246 23.41 -4.22 27.91
N ASP A 247 24.41 -3.48 28.40
CA ASP A 247 24.21 -2.09 28.76
C ASP A 247 23.91 -1.23 27.52
N TYR A 248 23.16 -0.14 27.72
CA TYR A 248 22.71 0.73 26.64
C TYR A 248 23.87 1.29 25.81
N GLY A 249 25.01 1.62 26.44
CA GLY A 249 26.18 2.16 25.75
C GLY A 249 26.77 1.17 24.76
N LYS A 250 27.01 -0.08 25.20
CA LYS A 250 27.48 -1.16 24.33
C LYS A 250 26.48 -1.52 23.24
N ALA A 251 25.20 -1.62 23.59
CA ALA A 251 24.13 -1.88 22.61
C ALA A 251 24.08 -0.80 21.53
N LYS A 252 24.22 0.48 21.90
CA LYS A 252 24.24 1.61 20.95
C LYS A 252 25.47 1.55 20.06
N ALA A 253 26.64 1.29 20.62
CA ALA A 253 27.87 1.16 19.84
C ALA A 253 27.76 0.03 18.80
N LEU A 254 27.26 -1.14 19.23
CA LEU A 254 27.03 -2.29 18.35
C LEU A 254 26.01 -1.99 17.24
N LEU A 255 24.91 -1.31 17.59
CA LEU A 255 23.91 -0.88 16.62
C LEU A 255 24.49 0.04 15.54
N LEU A 256 25.24 1.07 15.95
CA LEU A 256 25.82 2.04 15.03
C LEU A 256 26.91 1.41 14.15
N MET A 257 27.67 0.46 14.69
CA MET A 257 28.69 -0.28 13.95
C MET A 257 28.09 -1.15 12.83
N HIS A 258 26.96 -1.82 13.09
CA HIS A 258 26.37 -2.79 12.15
C HIS A 258 25.16 -2.25 11.36
N GLY A 259 24.67 -1.06 11.69
CA GLY A 259 23.64 -0.31 10.95
C GLY A 259 22.21 -0.84 11.07
N SER A 260 21.97 -1.97 11.73
CA SER A 260 20.63 -2.51 12.02
C SER A 260 20.66 -3.42 13.24
N VAL A 261 19.51 -3.58 13.89
CA VAL A 261 19.36 -4.46 15.06
C VAL A 261 19.69 -5.90 14.70
N LYS A 262 19.22 -6.40 13.56
CA LYS A 262 19.50 -7.76 13.10
C LYS A 262 21.00 -8.01 12.94
N LYS A 263 21.69 -7.17 12.15
CA LYS A 263 23.14 -7.33 11.92
C LYS A 263 23.94 -7.23 13.21
N ALA A 264 23.56 -6.32 14.11
CA ALA A 264 24.20 -6.17 15.42
C ALA A 264 24.05 -7.43 16.29
N VAL A 265 22.83 -7.98 16.39
CA VAL A 265 22.56 -9.19 17.18
C VAL A 265 23.24 -10.41 16.58
N ASP A 266 23.18 -10.59 15.26
CA ASP A 266 23.79 -11.72 14.55
C ASP A 266 25.32 -11.69 14.73
N ALA A 267 25.95 -10.52 14.58
CA ALA A 267 27.38 -10.34 14.81
C ALA A 267 27.80 -10.64 16.26
N TYR A 268 27.02 -10.19 17.25
CA TYR A 268 27.31 -10.46 18.66
C TYR A 268 27.22 -11.95 19.02
N ARG A 269 26.27 -12.67 18.42
CA ARG A 269 26.08 -14.11 18.66
C ARG A 269 27.03 -15.00 17.84
N GLY A 270 27.88 -14.42 17.00
CA GLY A 270 28.77 -15.17 16.12
C GLY A 270 28.04 -15.93 15.01
N VAL A 271 26.82 -15.50 14.65
CA VAL A 271 26.07 -16.07 13.53
C VAL A 271 26.54 -15.35 12.27
N THR A 272 27.44 -15.96 11.51
CA THR A 272 27.82 -15.48 10.19
C THR A 272 26.66 -15.69 9.22
N LEU A 273 26.29 -14.65 8.47
CA LEU A 273 25.27 -14.69 7.41
C LEU A 273 25.67 -15.63 6.27
#